data_AF-A0A963AX48-F1
#
_entry.id   AF-A0A963AX48-F1
#
_cell.length_a   1.000
_cell.length_b   1.000
_cell.length_c   1.000
_cell.angle_alpha   90.00
_cell.angle_beta   90.00
_cell.angle_gamma   90.00
#
_symmetry.space_group_name_H-M   'P 1'
#
loop_
_entity.id
_entity.type
_entity.pdbx_description
1 polymer ?
#
loop_
_entity_poly.entity_id
_entity_poly.type
_entity_poly.pdbx_seq_one_letter_code
_entity_poly.pdbx_strand_id
1 'polypeptide(L)'
;MSDLSTVRLNAGGSDRQARSTLPAPFFPGARALPNPNARRLLAERLAAISAKPLMAVALLAIVATALLANHMNGFDRALKRGRLEAGIVQMELAFTTERAVALARDWVGLRAAVPPQPGAMGWQCAGLNNGIECARASLRWDWLLIVLYASTLILVFAAGLRLRGIAPSERHLSWMRLPVLAGLADIVENVLMVALLTGALSAGAVAAMGAFAVVKFTLIAVYLVGMAYFLTRRSSQRQAL
;
A
#
# COMPACT_ATOMS: atom_id res chain seq x y z
N MET A 1 -28.41 -6.23 25.99
CA MET A 1 -28.58 -6.66 24.58
C MET A 1 -29.00 -5.42 23.83
N SER A 2 -28.05 -4.76 23.17
CA SER A 2 -28.26 -3.44 22.56
C SER A 2 -28.48 -3.61 21.06
N ASP A 3 -29.58 -3.04 20.62
CA ASP A 3 -30.25 -3.21 19.33
C ASP A 3 -29.44 -2.55 18.19
N LEU A 4 -29.10 -3.31 17.14
CA LEU A 4 -28.36 -2.87 15.95
C LEU A 4 -29.29 -2.69 14.74
N SER A 5 -30.58 -2.41 14.98
CA SER A 5 -31.64 -2.44 13.96
C SER A 5 -31.90 -1.15 13.17
N THR A 6 -31.08 -0.10 13.31
CA THR A 6 -31.33 1.17 12.57
C THR A 6 -30.12 1.64 11.77
N VAL A 7 -29.86 0.98 10.64
CA VAL A 7 -29.17 1.60 9.50
C VAL A 7 -30.22 1.89 8.43
N ARG A 8 -30.75 3.12 8.43
CA ARG A 8 -31.65 3.61 7.37
C ARG A 8 -30.84 3.83 6.10
N LEU A 9 -31.06 2.97 5.11
CA LEU A 9 -30.65 3.23 3.73
C LEU A 9 -31.64 4.24 3.13
N ASN A 10 -31.22 5.51 3.03
CA ASN A 10 -31.96 6.51 2.25
C ASN A 10 -31.75 6.22 0.76
N ALA A 11 -32.67 5.45 0.18
CA ALA A 11 -32.85 5.34 -1.27
C ALA A 11 -33.89 6.39 -1.69
N GLY A 12 -33.46 7.50 -2.28
CA GLY A 12 -34.36 8.51 -2.80
C GLY A 12 -33.61 9.57 -3.60
N GLY A 13 -33.87 9.64 -4.90
CA GLY A 13 -33.40 10.73 -5.76
C GLY A 13 -32.99 10.29 -7.16
N SER A 14 -33.97 9.89 -7.97
CA SER A 14 -33.86 9.88 -9.43
C SER A 14 -33.84 11.34 -9.90
N ASP A 15 -32.71 11.82 -10.43
CA ASP A 15 -32.73 13.02 -11.27
C ASP A 15 -31.66 13.00 -12.38
N ARG A 16 -32.20 13.02 -13.60
CA ARG A 16 -31.75 13.72 -14.81
C ARG A 16 -30.31 13.58 -15.30
N GLN A 17 -30.25 12.91 -16.45
CA GLN A 17 -29.46 13.25 -17.63
C GLN A 17 -28.96 14.71 -17.66
N ALA A 18 -27.65 14.87 -17.47
CA ALA A 18 -26.88 15.96 -18.05
C ALA A 18 -25.64 15.35 -18.71
N ARG A 19 -25.62 15.31 -20.05
CA ARG A 19 -24.40 15.07 -20.82
C ARG A 19 -23.46 16.23 -20.55
N SER A 20 -22.54 16.05 -19.60
CA SER A 20 -21.39 16.94 -19.46
C SER A 20 -20.40 16.61 -20.57
N THR A 21 -20.26 17.53 -21.52
CA THR A 21 -19.02 17.68 -22.28
C THR A 21 -17.94 18.07 -21.27
N LEU A 22 -17.35 17.07 -20.62
CA LEU A 22 -16.22 17.31 -19.73
C LEU A 22 -15.05 17.80 -20.60
N PRO A 23 -14.56 19.04 -20.42
CA PRO A 23 -13.28 19.42 -20.99
C PRO A 23 -12.23 18.44 -20.49
N ALA A 24 -11.28 18.08 -21.36
CA ALA A 24 -10.13 17.26 -20.99
C ALA A 24 -9.59 17.75 -19.63
N PRO A 25 -9.27 16.85 -18.68
CA PRO A 25 -8.86 17.24 -17.34
C PRO A 25 -7.63 18.15 -17.45
N PHE A 26 -7.88 19.44 -17.37
CA PHE A 26 -6.87 20.47 -17.22
C PHE A 26 -6.36 20.27 -15.80
N PHE A 27 -5.25 19.54 -15.64
CA PHE A 27 -4.54 19.43 -14.37
C PHE A 27 -3.78 20.76 -14.15
N PRO A 28 -4.38 21.78 -13.50
CA PRO A 28 -3.77 23.10 -13.34
C PRO A 28 -2.87 22.99 -12.10
N GLY A 29 -1.79 22.22 -12.21
CA GLY A 29 -1.06 21.82 -11.02
C GLY A 29 0.09 20.84 -11.24
N ALA A 30 0.16 20.19 -12.40
CA ALA A 30 1.40 19.55 -12.84
C ALA A 30 2.39 20.62 -13.31
N ARG A 31 2.73 21.59 -12.44
CA ARG A 31 3.94 22.39 -12.59
C ARG A 31 5.05 21.37 -12.79
N ALA A 32 5.74 21.47 -13.94
CA ALA A 32 6.92 20.68 -14.23
C ALA A 32 7.76 20.57 -12.94
N LEU A 33 7.96 19.35 -12.45
CA LEU A 33 8.83 19.11 -11.30
C LEU A 33 10.14 19.89 -11.50
N PRO A 34 10.62 20.52 -10.42
CA PRO A 34 11.32 21.79 -10.39
C PRO A 34 12.60 21.73 -11.21
N ASN A 35 12.97 22.88 -11.79
CA ASN A 35 14.28 23.25 -12.31
C ASN A 35 15.17 22.07 -12.75
N PRO A 36 15.51 21.88 -14.04
CA PRO A 36 16.40 20.80 -14.49
C PRO A 36 17.69 20.66 -13.64
N ASN A 37 18.17 21.75 -13.05
CA ASN A 37 19.29 21.76 -12.11
C ASN A 37 19.04 20.92 -10.84
N ALA A 38 17.82 20.91 -10.29
CA ALA A 38 17.48 20.12 -9.10
C ALA A 38 17.54 18.61 -9.36
N ARG A 39 17.13 18.16 -10.56
CA ARG A 39 17.22 16.74 -10.95
C ARG A 39 18.65 16.30 -11.13
N ARG A 40 19.46 17.14 -11.80
CA ARG A 40 20.90 16.92 -11.95
C ARG A 40 21.60 16.84 -10.59
N LEU A 41 21.31 17.80 -9.69
CA LEU A 41 21.86 17.82 -8.35
C LEU A 41 21.49 16.55 -7.55
N LEU A 42 20.26 16.05 -7.67
CA LEU A 42 19.86 14.80 -7.02
C LEU A 42 20.63 13.61 -7.59
N ALA A 43 20.78 13.51 -8.91
CA ALA A 43 21.56 12.45 -9.54
C ALA A 43 23.03 12.49 -9.10
N GLU A 44 23.62 13.68 -9.03
CA GLU A 44 24.99 13.93 -8.54
C GLU A 44 25.14 13.58 -7.05
N ARG A 45 24.18 13.94 -6.20
CA ARG A 45 24.19 13.57 -4.77
C ARG A 45 24.08 12.08 -4.58
N LEU A 46 23.20 11.40 -5.32
CA LEU A 46 23.17 9.95 -5.33
C LEU A 46 24.50 9.39 -5.82
N ALA A 47 25.10 9.98 -6.88
CA ALA A 47 26.47 9.71 -7.41
C ALA A 47 27.56 9.80 -6.35
N ALA A 48 27.45 10.68 -5.38
CA ALA A 48 28.43 10.82 -4.32
C ALA A 48 28.31 9.77 -3.21
N ILE A 49 27.15 9.10 -3.05
CA ILE A 49 26.97 8.10 -1.99
C ILE A 49 27.77 6.84 -2.30
N SER A 50 28.62 6.44 -1.35
CA SER A 50 29.36 5.18 -1.41
C SER A 50 28.42 3.97 -1.42
N ALA A 51 28.76 2.95 -2.21
CA ALA A 51 27.92 1.76 -2.36
C ALA A 51 27.74 0.99 -1.05
N LYS A 52 28.78 0.93 -0.19
CA LYS A 52 28.78 0.17 1.06
C LYS A 52 27.74 0.67 2.08
N PRO A 53 27.73 1.96 2.49
CA PRO A 53 26.72 2.46 3.42
C PRO A 53 25.31 2.38 2.83
N LEU A 54 25.15 2.63 1.52
CA LEU A 54 23.83 2.51 0.88
C LEU A 54 23.31 1.06 0.92
N MET A 55 24.19 0.07 0.72
CA MET A 55 23.84 -1.34 0.85
C MET A 55 23.41 -1.70 2.27
N ALA A 56 24.17 -1.25 3.27
CA ALA A 56 23.84 -1.50 4.67
C ALA A 56 22.46 -0.93 5.03
N VAL A 57 22.18 0.31 4.61
CA VAL A 57 20.86 0.94 4.82
C VAL A 57 19.76 0.19 4.07
N ALA A 58 19.98 -0.24 2.83
CA ALA A 58 19.01 -1.02 2.07
C ALA A 58 18.71 -2.38 2.74
N LEU A 59 19.72 -3.07 3.26
CA LEU A 59 19.56 -4.33 3.99
C LEU A 59 18.77 -4.14 5.29
N LEU A 60 19.09 -3.10 6.07
CA LEU A 60 18.34 -2.75 7.27
C LEU A 60 16.87 -2.44 6.95
N ALA A 61 16.62 -1.72 5.86
CA ALA A 61 15.27 -1.41 5.40
C ALA A 61 14.50 -2.68 4.97
N ILE A 62 15.16 -3.63 4.28
CA ILE A 62 14.58 -4.94 3.95
C ILE A 62 14.18 -5.69 5.24
N VAL A 63 15.09 -5.79 6.22
CA VAL A 63 14.82 -6.49 7.48
C VAL A 63 13.67 -5.82 8.24
N ALA A 64 13.68 -4.50 8.36
CA ALA A 64 12.61 -3.76 9.03
C ALA A 64 11.24 -3.97 8.33
N THR A 65 11.22 -3.90 7.00
CA THR A 65 10.00 -4.14 6.21
C THR A 65 9.51 -5.58 6.36
N ALA A 66 10.42 -6.57 6.32
CA ALA A 66 10.06 -7.97 6.48
C ALA A 66 9.51 -8.28 7.89
N LEU A 67 10.12 -7.71 8.93
CA LEU A 67 9.65 -7.86 10.31
C LEU A 67 8.26 -7.23 10.48
N LEU A 68 8.03 -6.04 9.95
CA LEU A 68 6.72 -5.39 10.02
C LEU A 68 5.67 -6.13 9.18
N ALA A 69 6.01 -6.58 7.98
CA ALA A 69 5.11 -7.38 7.14
C ALA A 69 4.73 -8.69 7.85
N ASN A 70 5.68 -9.35 8.52
CA ASN A 70 5.40 -10.53 9.33
C ASN A 70 4.52 -10.21 10.55
N HIS A 71 4.71 -9.05 11.18
CA HIS A 71 3.84 -8.55 12.24
C HIS A 71 2.41 -8.33 11.73
N MET A 72 2.25 -7.69 10.58
CA MET A 72 0.98 -7.48 9.88
C MET A 72 0.29 -8.80 9.48
N ASN A 73 1.06 -9.78 9.02
CA ASN A 73 0.55 -11.13 8.77
C ASN A 73 0.04 -11.82 10.06
N GLY A 74 0.46 -11.37 11.24
CA GLY A 74 -0.14 -11.75 12.51
C GLY A 74 -1.60 -11.28 12.65
N PHE A 75 -1.88 -10.02 12.30
CA PHE A 75 -3.24 -9.47 12.26
C PHE A 75 -4.12 -10.20 11.26
N ASP A 76 -3.63 -10.38 10.03
CA ASP A 76 -4.38 -11.07 8.98
C ASP A 76 -4.71 -12.52 9.36
N ARG A 77 -3.74 -13.27 9.90
CA ARG A 77 -3.99 -14.61 10.42
C ARG A 77 -4.99 -14.63 11.56
N ALA A 78 -5.01 -13.61 12.42
CA ALA A 78 -5.96 -13.53 13.51
C ALA A 78 -7.40 -13.25 13.01
N LEU A 79 -7.54 -12.43 11.96
CA LEU A 79 -8.83 -12.17 11.30
C LEU A 79 -9.36 -13.39 10.52
N LYS A 80 -8.46 -14.20 9.96
CA LYS A 80 -8.79 -15.45 9.25
C LYS A 80 -9.07 -16.65 10.18
N ARG A 81 -9.09 -16.49 11.50
CA ARG A 81 -9.33 -17.65 12.40
C ARG A 81 -10.78 -18.13 12.32
N GLY A 82 -10.96 -19.46 12.27
CA GLY A 82 -12.26 -20.11 12.31
C GLY A 82 -12.82 -20.43 10.92
N ARG A 83 -14.10 -20.13 10.68
CA ARG A 83 -14.79 -20.34 9.38
C ARG A 83 -14.59 -19.18 8.39
N LEU A 84 -13.77 -18.20 8.75
CA LEU A 84 -13.57 -16.99 7.96
C LEU A 84 -12.35 -17.15 7.07
N GLU A 85 -12.57 -17.33 5.77
CA GLU A 85 -11.48 -17.37 4.78
C GLU A 85 -10.93 -15.97 4.44
N ALA A 86 -11.53 -14.92 5.02
CA ALA A 86 -11.30 -13.54 4.63
C ALA A 86 -10.61 -12.71 5.72
N GLY A 87 -9.39 -12.29 5.41
CA GLY A 87 -8.65 -11.29 6.17
C GLY A 87 -8.68 -9.93 5.46
N ILE A 88 -7.71 -9.08 5.79
CA ILE A 88 -7.70 -7.67 5.35
C ILE A 88 -7.62 -7.57 3.84
N VAL A 89 -6.77 -8.37 3.20
CA VAL A 89 -6.63 -8.36 1.73
C VAL A 89 -7.95 -8.72 1.02
N GLN A 90 -8.75 -9.63 1.58
CA GLN A 90 -10.06 -9.96 1.03
C GLN A 90 -11.07 -8.82 1.19
N MET A 91 -10.95 -8.02 2.25
CA MET A 91 -11.74 -6.81 2.44
C MET A 91 -11.39 -5.77 1.39
N GLU A 92 -10.10 -5.50 1.19
CA GLU A 92 -9.58 -4.57 0.17
C GLU A 92 -10.12 -4.95 -1.23
N LEU A 93 -10.15 -6.25 -1.53
CA LEU A 93 -10.59 -6.80 -2.82
C LEU A 93 -12.09 -7.18 -2.85
N ALA A 94 -12.91 -6.62 -1.97
CA ALA A 94 -14.34 -6.94 -1.94
C ALA A 94 -15.09 -6.46 -3.20
N PHE A 95 -14.69 -5.31 -3.76
CA PHE A 95 -15.28 -4.60 -4.92
C PHE A 95 -16.77 -4.24 -4.85
N THR A 96 -17.58 -4.92 -4.03
CA THR A 96 -19.00 -4.66 -3.84
C THR A 96 -19.32 -4.40 -2.37
N THR A 97 -20.32 -3.56 -2.12
CA THR A 97 -20.75 -3.23 -0.76
C THR A 97 -21.28 -4.46 -0.04
N GLU A 98 -22.00 -5.34 -0.72
CA GLU A 98 -22.57 -6.57 -0.15
C GLU A 98 -21.46 -7.46 0.40
N ARG A 99 -20.38 -7.64 -0.37
CA ARG A 99 -19.23 -8.45 0.03
C ARG A 99 -18.48 -7.79 1.19
N ALA A 100 -18.19 -6.49 1.10
CA ALA A 100 -17.49 -5.77 2.17
C ALA A 100 -18.28 -5.80 3.50
N VAL A 101 -19.61 -5.64 3.43
CA VAL A 101 -20.49 -5.72 4.60
C VAL A 101 -20.55 -7.14 5.17
N ALA A 102 -20.61 -8.18 4.33
CA ALA A 102 -20.56 -9.56 4.79
C ALA A 102 -19.27 -9.84 5.58
N LEU A 103 -18.12 -9.43 5.04
CA LEU A 103 -16.82 -9.56 5.70
C LEU A 103 -16.76 -8.78 7.03
N ALA A 104 -17.30 -7.56 7.06
CA ALA A 104 -17.31 -6.76 8.28
C ALA A 104 -18.20 -7.38 9.36
N ARG A 105 -19.37 -7.93 8.98
CA ARG A 105 -20.26 -8.65 9.92
C ARG A 105 -19.60 -9.89 10.49
N ASP A 106 -18.89 -10.64 9.66
CA ASP A 106 -18.09 -11.78 10.08
C ASP A 106 -17.05 -11.39 11.14
N TRP A 107 -16.37 -10.24 10.94
CA TRP A 107 -15.42 -9.71 11.92
C TRP A 107 -16.05 -9.18 13.21
N VAL A 108 -17.30 -8.70 13.19
CA VAL A 108 -18.03 -8.36 14.41
C VAL A 108 -18.32 -9.62 15.24
N GLY A 109 -18.60 -10.75 14.56
CA GLY A 109 -18.81 -12.05 15.19
C GLY A 109 -17.57 -12.66 15.84
N LEU A 110 -16.36 -12.21 15.45
CA LEU A 110 -15.11 -12.53 16.12
C LEU A 110 -15.07 -11.86 17.50
N ARG A 111 -15.70 -12.46 18.51
CA ARG A 111 -15.39 -12.13 19.92
C ARG A 111 -13.97 -12.62 20.25
N ALA A 112 -13.34 -11.96 21.22
CA ALA A 112 -12.03 -12.29 21.81
C ALA A 112 -11.90 -13.69 22.45
N ALA A 113 -12.59 -14.70 21.93
CA ALA A 113 -12.61 -16.07 22.41
C ALA A 113 -11.40 -16.89 21.95
N VAL A 114 -10.31 -16.24 21.54
CA VAL A 114 -9.05 -16.96 21.30
C VAL A 114 -8.10 -16.57 22.43
N PRO A 115 -8.02 -17.37 23.52
CA PRO A 115 -6.94 -17.22 24.48
C PRO A 115 -5.61 -17.25 23.72
N PRO A 116 -4.59 -16.48 24.15
CA PRO A 116 -3.29 -16.49 23.52
C PRO A 116 -2.80 -17.93 23.45
N GLN A 117 -2.67 -18.49 22.23
CA GLN A 117 -2.11 -19.82 22.09
C GLN A 117 -0.66 -19.76 22.58
N PRO A 118 -0.26 -20.61 23.54
CA PRO A 118 1.13 -20.67 23.98
C PRO A 118 2.01 -21.05 22.77
N GLY A 119 2.94 -20.17 22.43
CA GLY A 119 3.83 -20.33 21.26
C GLY A 119 3.40 -19.56 20.01
N ALA A 120 2.16 -19.05 19.93
CA ALA A 120 1.84 -18.02 18.96
C ALA A 120 2.40 -16.68 19.48
N MET A 121 3.28 -16.01 18.73
CA MET A 121 3.54 -14.56 18.88
C MET A 121 2.28 -13.73 18.51
N GLY A 122 1.09 -14.22 18.90
CA GLY A 122 -0.23 -13.90 18.40
C GLY A 122 -0.98 -12.90 19.26
N TRP A 123 -0.25 -11.94 19.86
CA TRP A 123 -0.82 -10.88 20.69
C TRP A 123 -1.45 -9.75 19.88
N GLN A 124 -1.42 -9.79 18.54
CA GLN A 124 -1.78 -8.64 17.71
C GLN A 124 -3.24 -8.18 17.90
N CYS A 125 -4.16 -9.11 18.14
CA CYS A 125 -5.54 -8.78 18.54
C CYS A 125 -5.82 -8.96 20.04
N ALA A 126 -4.81 -9.31 20.85
CA ALA A 126 -5.02 -9.62 22.26
C ALA A 126 -5.45 -8.35 23.02
N GLY A 127 -6.55 -8.43 23.75
CA GLY A 127 -7.14 -7.29 24.46
C GLY A 127 -8.06 -6.40 23.61
N LEU A 128 -8.29 -6.73 22.33
CA LEU A 128 -9.30 -6.07 21.52
C LEU A 128 -10.65 -6.81 21.62
N ASN A 129 -11.74 -6.05 21.63
CA ASN A 129 -13.08 -6.56 21.94
C ASN A 129 -13.70 -7.35 20.78
N ASN A 130 -13.26 -7.08 19.54
CA ASN A 130 -13.73 -7.77 18.34
C ASN A 130 -12.75 -7.66 17.15
N GLY A 131 -13.06 -8.36 16.06
CA GLY A 131 -12.28 -8.34 14.81
C GLY A 131 -12.19 -6.96 14.14
N ILE A 132 -13.20 -6.09 14.30
CA ILE A 132 -13.17 -4.73 13.74
C ILE A 132 -12.09 -3.88 14.41
N GLU A 133 -11.98 -3.94 15.73
CA GLU A 133 -10.89 -3.28 16.46
C GLU A 133 -9.52 -3.81 16.02
N CYS A 134 -9.42 -5.12 15.77
CA CYS A 134 -8.19 -5.71 15.26
C CYS A 134 -7.84 -5.24 13.84
N ALA A 135 -8.82 -5.16 12.94
CA ALA A 135 -8.61 -4.59 11.60
C ALA A 135 -8.16 -3.12 11.68
N ARG A 136 -8.75 -2.31 12.57
CA ARG A 136 -8.33 -0.92 12.82
C ARG A 136 -6.91 -0.84 13.38
N ALA A 137 -6.53 -1.75 14.27
CA ALA A 137 -5.17 -1.81 14.79
C ALA A 137 -4.16 -2.17 13.68
N SER A 138 -4.50 -3.13 12.82
CA SER A 138 -3.70 -3.48 11.64
C SER A 138 -3.51 -2.28 10.71
N LEU A 139 -4.58 -1.53 10.42
CA LEU A 139 -4.54 -0.30 9.61
C LEU A 139 -3.56 0.75 10.14
N ARG A 140 -3.40 0.86 11.46
CA ARG A 140 -2.42 1.80 12.06
C ARG A 140 -0.99 1.43 11.72
N TRP A 141 -0.69 0.14 11.75
CA TRP A 141 0.62 -0.39 11.38
C TRP A 141 0.88 -0.30 9.87
N ASP A 142 -0.17 -0.34 9.08
CA ASP A 142 -0.06 -0.25 7.62
C ASP A 142 0.49 1.11 7.16
N TRP A 143 0.18 2.21 7.87
CA TRP A 143 0.82 3.52 7.62
C TRP A 143 2.35 3.47 7.73
N LEU A 144 2.87 2.74 8.72
CA LEU A 144 4.31 2.56 8.87
C LEU A 144 4.85 1.64 7.77
N LEU A 145 4.10 0.59 7.40
CA LEU A 145 4.47 -0.32 6.32
C LEU A 145 4.59 0.42 4.99
N ILE A 146 3.67 1.34 4.68
CA ILE A 146 3.70 2.18 3.48
C ILE A 146 5.02 2.93 3.33
N VAL A 147 5.41 3.65 4.39
CA VAL A 147 6.66 4.42 4.39
C VAL A 147 7.86 3.48 4.24
N LEU A 148 7.86 2.36 4.96
CA LEU A 148 8.97 1.42 4.95
C LEU A 148 9.13 0.70 3.61
N TYR A 149 8.08 0.14 3.02
CA TYR A 149 8.22 -0.60 1.76
C TYR A 149 8.57 0.36 0.61
N ALA A 150 7.96 1.55 0.55
CA ALA A 150 8.26 2.51 -0.52
C ALA A 150 9.73 2.94 -0.46
N SER A 151 10.22 3.24 0.75
CA SER A 151 11.63 3.56 0.99
C SER A 151 12.55 2.39 0.66
N THR A 152 12.18 1.17 1.09
CA THR A 152 12.96 -0.05 0.83
C THR A 152 13.10 -0.31 -0.66
N LEU A 153 12.02 -0.22 -1.44
CA LEU A 153 12.05 -0.42 -2.89
C LEU A 153 12.97 0.60 -3.58
N ILE A 154 12.94 1.86 -3.16
CA ILE A 154 13.82 2.92 -3.69
C ILE A 154 15.28 2.65 -3.31
N LEU A 155 15.55 2.34 -2.04
CA LEU A 155 16.89 2.08 -1.51
C LEU A 155 17.53 0.87 -2.17
N VAL A 156 16.79 -0.23 -2.32
CA VAL A 156 17.26 -1.45 -2.99
C VAL A 156 17.60 -1.18 -4.45
N PHE A 157 16.77 -0.42 -5.16
CA PHE A 157 17.07 -0.08 -6.55
C PHE A 157 18.30 0.82 -6.67
N ALA A 158 18.39 1.86 -5.84
CA ALA A 158 19.55 2.75 -5.80
C ALA A 158 20.85 1.98 -5.45
N ALA A 159 20.77 1.09 -4.46
CA ALA A 159 21.86 0.21 -4.04
C ALA A 159 22.28 -0.76 -5.15
N GLY A 160 21.32 -1.33 -5.88
CA GLY A 160 21.58 -2.19 -7.05
C GLY A 160 22.31 -1.44 -8.17
N LEU A 161 21.85 -0.22 -8.50
CA LEU A 161 22.53 0.63 -9.49
C LEU A 161 23.97 0.93 -9.07
N ARG A 162 24.19 1.23 -7.78
CA ARG A 162 25.53 1.45 -7.21
C ARG A 162 26.45 0.26 -7.35
N LEU A 163 25.99 -0.92 -6.94
CA LEU A 163 26.80 -2.14 -7.00
C LEU A 163 27.25 -2.45 -8.43
N ARG A 164 26.41 -2.11 -9.42
CA ARG A 164 26.74 -2.31 -10.84
C ARG A 164 27.58 -1.17 -11.44
N GLY A 165 27.88 -0.13 -10.67
CA GLY A 165 28.59 1.07 -11.15
C GLY A 165 27.77 1.86 -12.18
N ILE A 166 26.45 1.81 -12.11
CA ILE A 166 25.54 2.51 -13.02
C ILE A 166 25.20 3.87 -12.42
N ALA A 167 25.57 4.95 -13.12
CA ALA A 167 25.15 6.30 -12.75
C ALA A 167 23.62 6.45 -12.91
N PRO A 168 22.88 6.97 -11.91
CA PRO A 168 21.46 7.25 -12.02
C PRO A 168 21.18 8.23 -13.18
N SER A 169 20.31 7.83 -14.10
CA SER A 169 19.81 8.68 -15.19
C SER A 169 18.44 9.25 -14.80
N GLU A 170 17.92 10.22 -15.57
CA GLU A 170 16.56 10.72 -15.37
C GLU A 170 15.49 9.61 -15.46
N ARG A 171 15.74 8.60 -16.30
CA ARG A 171 14.89 7.42 -16.39
C ARG A 171 14.88 6.67 -15.06
N HIS A 172 16.05 6.39 -14.47
CA HIS A 172 16.13 5.73 -13.16
C HIS A 172 15.38 6.52 -12.07
N LEU A 173 15.55 7.85 -12.04
CA LEU A 173 14.84 8.71 -11.09
C LEU A 173 13.32 8.69 -11.30
N SER A 174 12.86 8.60 -12.54
CA SER A 174 11.42 8.50 -12.86
C SER A 174 10.84 7.17 -12.35
N TRP A 175 11.59 6.07 -12.49
CA TRP A 175 11.21 4.76 -11.96
C TRP A 175 11.13 4.74 -10.42
N MET A 176 12.02 5.44 -9.74
CA MET A 176 12.00 5.58 -8.27
C MET A 176 10.75 6.30 -7.74
N ARG A 177 9.91 6.91 -8.60
CA ARG A 177 8.63 7.50 -8.20
C ARG A 177 7.50 6.47 -8.09
N LEU A 178 7.62 5.32 -8.76
CA LEU A 178 6.54 4.32 -8.76
C LEU A 178 6.23 3.77 -7.35
N PRO A 179 7.22 3.47 -6.48
CA PRO A 179 6.93 3.07 -5.10
C PRO A 179 6.23 4.17 -4.30
N VAL A 180 6.52 5.44 -4.57
CA VAL A 180 5.82 6.57 -3.94
C VAL A 180 4.37 6.64 -4.39
N LEU A 181 4.12 6.49 -5.69
CA LEU A 181 2.75 6.44 -6.23
C LEU A 181 1.96 5.23 -5.72
N ALA A 182 2.62 4.07 -5.58
CA ALA A 182 2.02 2.90 -4.94
C ALA A 182 1.65 3.20 -3.48
N GLY A 183 2.56 3.81 -2.72
CA GLY A 183 2.29 4.26 -1.35
C GLY A 183 1.13 5.26 -1.26
N LEU A 184 1.01 6.19 -2.20
CA LEU A 184 -0.14 7.11 -2.25
C LEU A 184 -1.46 6.39 -2.53
N ALA A 185 -1.46 5.41 -3.43
CA ALA A 185 -2.64 4.58 -3.68
C ALA A 185 -3.05 3.80 -2.44
N ASP A 186 -2.07 3.26 -1.71
CA ASP A 186 -2.23 2.55 -0.43
C ASP A 186 -2.83 3.46 0.66
N ILE A 187 -2.35 4.71 0.74
CA ILE A 187 -2.91 5.72 1.67
C ILE A 187 -4.39 5.95 1.39
N VAL A 188 -4.77 6.13 0.11
CA VAL A 188 -6.18 6.36 -0.25
C VAL A 188 -7.03 5.14 0.07
N GLU A 189 -6.55 3.95 -0.28
CA GLU A 189 -7.19 2.68 0.04
C GLU A 189 -7.42 2.53 1.56
N ASN A 190 -6.39 2.75 2.38
CA ASN A 190 -6.50 2.70 3.83
C ASN A 190 -7.46 3.73 4.42
N VAL A 191 -7.52 4.95 3.87
CA VAL A 191 -8.52 5.96 4.28
C VAL A 191 -9.93 5.47 3.98
N LEU A 192 -10.16 4.88 2.82
CA LEU A 192 -11.46 4.32 2.44
C LEU A 192 -11.82 3.11 3.32
N MET A 193 -10.83 2.27 3.67
CA MET A 193 -11.05 1.13 4.57
C MET A 193 -11.35 1.60 6.00
N VAL A 194 -10.71 2.66 6.50
CA VAL A 194 -11.09 3.28 7.78
C VAL A 194 -12.54 3.77 7.74
N ALA A 195 -12.95 4.48 6.67
CA ALA A 195 -14.32 4.96 6.51
C ALA A 195 -15.34 3.80 6.45
N LEU A 196 -15.00 2.72 5.76
CA LEU A 196 -15.78 1.48 5.74
C LEU A 196 -15.96 0.91 7.15
N LEU A 197 -14.88 0.79 7.92
CA LEU A 197 -14.90 0.22 9.28
C LEU A 197 -15.56 1.15 10.32
N THR A 198 -15.79 2.42 10.02
CA THR A 198 -16.59 3.33 10.85
C THR A 198 -18.06 3.39 10.45
N GLY A 199 -18.46 2.64 9.41
CA GLY A 199 -19.84 2.61 8.92
C GLY A 199 -20.19 3.69 7.91
N ALA A 200 -19.23 4.50 7.46
CA ALA A 200 -19.40 5.50 6.41
C ALA A 200 -19.32 4.83 5.02
N LEU A 201 -20.36 4.08 4.69
CA LEU A 201 -20.42 3.23 3.50
C LEU A 201 -21.05 3.96 2.30
N SER A 202 -20.31 4.03 1.19
CA SER A 202 -20.91 4.23 -0.14
C SER A 202 -20.40 3.15 -1.09
N ALA A 203 -21.23 2.73 -2.05
CA ALA A 203 -20.83 1.76 -3.06
C ALA A 203 -19.61 2.23 -3.87
N GLY A 204 -19.55 3.54 -4.16
CA GLY A 204 -18.39 4.17 -4.79
C GLY A 204 -17.11 4.05 -3.98
N ALA A 205 -17.16 4.21 -2.65
CA ALA A 205 -15.99 4.08 -1.79
C ALA A 205 -15.43 2.65 -1.75
N VAL A 206 -16.30 1.63 -1.69
CA VAL A 206 -15.88 0.22 -1.69
C VAL A 206 -15.26 -0.17 -3.03
N ALA A 207 -15.86 0.25 -4.15
CA ALA A 207 -15.28 0.02 -5.48
C ALA A 207 -13.93 0.75 -5.64
N ALA A 208 -13.83 1.99 -5.16
CA ALA A 208 -12.58 2.76 -5.20
C ALA A 208 -11.47 2.10 -4.37
N MET A 209 -11.77 1.60 -3.17
CA MET A 209 -10.83 0.88 -2.32
C MET A 209 -10.20 -0.30 -3.08
N GLY A 210 -11.03 -1.16 -3.70
CA GLY A 210 -10.53 -2.28 -4.52
C GLY A 210 -9.74 -1.83 -5.76
N ALA A 211 -10.14 -0.74 -6.40
CA ALA A 211 -9.39 -0.18 -7.53
C ALA A 211 -8.01 0.31 -7.10
N PHE A 212 -7.91 1.04 -5.99
CA PHE A 212 -6.62 1.50 -5.46
C PHE A 212 -5.73 0.32 -5.02
N ALA A 213 -6.31 -0.74 -4.45
CA ALA A 213 -5.59 -1.97 -4.13
C ALA A 213 -4.98 -2.62 -5.39
N VAL A 214 -5.74 -2.72 -6.49
CA VAL A 214 -5.21 -3.25 -7.76
C VAL A 214 -4.11 -2.34 -8.33
N VAL A 215 -4.29 -1.01 -8.27
CA VAL A 215 -3.31 -0.04 -8.75
C VAL A 215 -2.01 -0.15 -7.97
N LYS A 216 -2.02 -0.21 -6.62
CA LYS A 216 -0.80 -0.33 -5.80
C LYS A 216 -0.01 -1.59 -6.17
N PHE A 217 -0.68 -2.76 -6.25
CA PHE A 217 -0.02 -4.01 -6.59
C PHE A 217 0.53 -4.01 -8.03
N THR A 218 -0.20 -3.41 -8.97
CA THR A 218 0.26 -3.27 -10.36
C THR A 218 1.51 -2.39 -10.44
N LEU A 219 1.52 -1.24 -9.75
CA LEU A 219 2.68 -0.35 -9.72
C LEU A 219 3.90 -1.03 -9.10
N ILE A 220 3.72 -1.78 -8.01
CA ILE A 220 4.80 -2.55 -7.37
C ILE A 220 5.32 -3.63 -8.33
N ALA A 221 4.44 -4.40 -8.97
CA ALA A 221 4.84 -5.45 -9.91
C ALA A 221 5.62 -4.88 -11.10
N VAL A 222 5.11 -3.82 -11.73
CA VAL A 222 5.80 -3.11 -12.82
C VAL A 222 7.15 -2.60 -12.36
N TYR A 223 7.23 -1.99 -11.17
CA TYR A 223 8.48 -1.51 -10.58
C TYR A 223 9.50 -2.64 -10.39
N LEU A 224 9.11 -3.78 -9.84
CA LEU A 224 10.00 -4.92 -9.63
C LEU A 224 10.54 -5.48 -10.95
N VAL A 225 9.68 -5.60 -11.97
CA VAL A 225 10.09 -6.01 -13.33
C VAL A 225 11.06 -5.00 -13.93
N GLY A 226 10.76 -3.71 -13.84
CA GLY A 226 11.63 -2.64 -14.34
C GLY A 226 12.97 -2.61 -13.63
N MET A 227 12.96 -2.74 -12.30
CA MET A 227 14.17 -2.85 -11.48
C MET A 227 15.02 -4.04 -11.93
N ALA A 228 14.42 -5.23 -12.06
CA ALA A 228 15.12 -6.41 -12.55
C ALA A 228 15.71 -6.18 -13.95
N TYR A 229 14.95 -5.56 -14.86
CA TYR A 229 15.43 -5.21 -16.20
C TYR A 229 16.66 -4.27 -16.17
N PHE A 230 16.59 -3.16 -15.43
CA PHE A 230 17.72 -2.22 -15.33
C PHE A 230 18.93 -2.84 -14.65
N LEU A 231 18.69 -3.67 -13.62
CA LEU A 231 19.74 -4.32 -12.86
C LEU A 231 20.28 -5.59 -13.51
N THR A 232 19.73 -6.08 -14.62
CA THR A 232 20.26 -7.26 -15.34
C THR A 232 20.86 -6.91 -16.68
N ARG A 233 20.35 -5.88 -17.36
CA ARG A 233 20.87 -5.40 -18.64
C ARG A 233 22.36 -5.09 -18.49
N ARG A 234 23.20 -5.86 -19.20
CA ARG A 234 24.64 -5.59 -19.26
C ARG A 234 24.82 -4.16 -19.76
N SER A 235 25.53 -3.35 -18.99
CA SER A 235 25.96 -2.03 -19.44
C SER A 235 26.94 -2.23 -20.58
N SER A 236 26.43 -2.29 -21.82
CA SER A 236 27.24 -2.34 -23.05
C SER A 236 28.21 -1.15 -23.17
N GLN A 237 28.13 -0.18 -22.25
CA GLN A 237 29.06 0.95 -22.13
C GLN A 237 30.42 0.61 -21.50
N ARG A 238 30.68 -0.61 -20.99
CA ARG A 238 32.04 -0.99 -20.55
C ARG A 238 32.99 -1.40 -21.68
N GLN A 239 32.58 -1.31 -22.95
CA GLN A 239 33.40 -1.71 -24.10
C GLN A 239 33.94 -0.54 -24.95
N ALA A 240 33.83 0.71 -24.48
CA ALA A 240 34.31 1.89 -25.21
C ALA A 240 35.42 2.70 -24.48
N LEU A 241 36.02 2.11 -23.45
CA LEU A 241 37.21 2.61 -22.74
C LEU A 241 38.26 1.51 -22.72
#